data_AF-A0A222XA11-F1
#
_entry.id   AF-A0A222XA11-F1
#
_cell.length_a   1.000
_cell.length_b   1.000
_cell.length_c   1.000
_cell.angle_alpha   90.00
_cell.angle_beta   90.00
_cell.angle_gamma   90.00
#
_symmetry.space_group_name_H-M   'P 1'
#
loop_
_entity.id
_entity.type
_entity.pdbx_description
1 polymer ?
#
loop_
_entity_poly.entity_id
_entity_poly.type
_entity_poly.pdbx_seq_one_letter_code
_entity_poly.pdbx_strand_id
1 'polypeptide(L)'
;MSAELRPDPDLAARAAQATPPMSLDRDALLHAAHRHVRRRTATRVAGGVLAVALAATVVVDLADRTAEPRPAQPPTQIALPLGDDHVVEVAQGLLAVNRVGAPRAPQRHSVPLAGDAQWQVDLGLSSDERELVLTVGHESDGEQEAAAYYTVVAAGSAEGTGGGTWTWGSAPATAGLRFSGELETGEWTELVVLPQDLREPHVLLWSTTGFAVTGGATTVVELPTFAAPDGQLLAAALGDYSVAARMRLGRSGVLLVDSDGDVVPVPCDGAGPEQCPDVDEVPGLADAVAAIRAEPRDAAASVTDLAPGVRATTALARSTGAGWDTGVRVPVSVVATVERTVSLARATPADLLAAGGPDGDRPGRGVVARVAGTEIQLPVTWSDDDTAERLAADSSYPGAARWGADDVRLVTGVVPRWMPRADVLLWFPDGIRDDDGRTVHALEVPTFADPTGTGARLYVVALGSVTRADGPGAAPLVLHLGGGSTADVLDAGGLCTGVPAECLDAQPDGGAALLAELAARGVRTGTTDADG
;
A
#
# COMPACT_ATOMS: atom_id res chain seq x y z
N MET A 1 -16.41 4.64 -64.50
CA MET A 1 -17.53 5.49 -64.08
C MET A 1 -18.76 4.61 -63.98
N SER A 2 -19.06 4.10 -62.78
CA SER A 2 -20.18 3.19 -62.54
C SER A 2 -21.25 3.95 -61.76
N ALA A 3 -22.40 4.14 -62.39
CA ALA A 3 -23.56 4.82 -61.83
C ALA A 3 -24.59 3.78 -61.41
N GLU A 4 -24.40 3.11 -60.26
CA GLU A 4 -25.44 2.21 -59.74
C GLU A 4 -25.20 1.81 -58.27
N LEU A 5 -25.34 2.78 -57.36
CA LEU A 5 -25.66 2.52 -55.95
C LEU A 5 -26.57 3.66 -55.48
N ARG A 6 -27.86 3.58 -55.82
CA ARG A 6 -28.88 4.40 -55.16
C ARG A 6 -29.44 3.57 -54.00
N PRO A 7 -29.32 4.04 -52.74
CA PRO A 7 -29.87 3.33 -51.61
C PRO A 7 -31.39 3.23 -51.72
N ASP A 8 -31.92 2.08 -51.30
CA ASP A 8 -33.34 1.76 -51.26
C ASP A 8 -34.11 2.83 -50.47
N PRO A 9 -35.08 3.53 -51.10
CA PRO A 9 -35.81 4.63 -50.47
C PRO A 9 -36.65 4.17 -49.27
N ASP A 10 -37.08 2.91 -49.22
CA ASP A 10 -37.86 2.38 -48.09
C ASP A 10 -36.95 2.13 -46.88
N LEU A 11 -35.71 1.74 -47.13
CA LEU A 11 -34.70 1.53 -46.08
C LEU A 11 -34.25 2.87 -45.48
N ALA A 12 -34.12 3.90 -46.32
CA ALA A 12 -33.87 5.28 -45.88
C ALA A 12 -35.05 5.85 -45.08
N ALA A 13 -36.30 5.59 -45.48
CA ALA A 13 -37.49 6.04 -44.76
C ALA A 13 -37.65 5.36 -43.39
N ARG A 14 -37.34 4.05 -43.29
CA ARG A 14 -37.37 3.32 -42.02
C ARG A 14 -36.24 3.75 -41.09
N ALA A 15 -35.04 4.02 -41.62
CA ALA A 15 -33.94 4.58 -40.84
C ALA A 15 -34.29 5.97 -40.28
N ALA A 16 -34.99 6.81 -41.06
CA ALA A 16 -35.45 8.12 -40.61
C ALA A 16 -36.54 8.06 -39.51
N GLN A 17 -37.34 6.99 -39.45
CA GLN A 17 -38.34 6.78 -38.40
C GLN A 17 -37.79 6.11 -37.14
N ALA A 18 -36.77 5.26 -37.26
CA ALA A 18 -36.17 4.54 -36.13
C ALA A 18 -35.10 5.35 -35.38
N THR A 19 -34.59 6.42 -35.99
CA THR A 19 -33.56 7.27 -35.37
C THR A 19 -34.25 8.46 -34.71
N PRO A 20 -34.34 8.55 -33.36
CA PRO A 20 -34.78 9.78 -32.73
C PRO A 20 -33.82 10.91 -33.16
N PRO A 21 -34.30 12.15 -33.38
CA PRO A 21 -33.43 13.24 -33.76
C PRO A 21 -32.33 13.38 -32.70
N MET A 22 -31.10 13.04 -33.08
CA MET A 22 -29.93 13.25 -32.23
C MET A 22 -29.70 14.75 -32.14
N SER A 23 -30.32 15.37 -31.15
CA SER A 23 -30.02 16.73 -30.78
C SER A 23 -28.60 16.76 -30.21
N LEU A 24 -27.70 17.44 -30.92
CA LEU A 24 -26.38 17.84 -30.42
C LEU A 24 -26.48 19.08 -29.49
N ASP A 25 -27.67 19.38 -28.97
CA ASP A 25 -27.86 20.40 -27.96
C ASP A 25 -27.39 19.84 -26.60
N ARG A 26 -26.27 20.40 -26.14
CA ARG A 26 -25.62 20.08 -24.86
C ARG A 26 -26.59 20.26 -23.68
N ASP A 27 -27.49 21.24 -23.74
CA ASP A 27 -28.40 21.55 -22.63
C ASP A 27 -29.57 20.56 -22.57
N ALA A 28 -30.00 20.03 -23.73
CA ALA A 28 -31.01 18.97 -23.80
C ALA A 28 -30.48 17.63 -23.24
N LEU A 29 -29.21 17.30 -23.50
CA LEU A 29 -28.53 16.13 -22.94
C LEU A 29 -28.38 16.24 -21.41
N LEU A 30 -28.00 17.41 -20.89
CA LEU A 30 -27.91 17.65 -19.45
C LEU A 30 -29.28 17.57 -18.77
N HIS A 31 -30.34 18.08 -19.40
CA HIS A 31 -31.70 17.97 -18.88
C HIS A 31 -32.21 16.52 -18.89
N ALA A 32 -31.88 15.73 -19.91
CA ALA A 32 -32.23 14.30 -19.97
C ALA A 32 -31.48 13.49 -18.90
N ALA A 33 -30.19 13.75 -18.71
CA ALA A 33 -29.37 13.14 -17.67
C ALA A 33 -29.91 13.47 -16.26
N HIS A 34 -30.22 14.74 -15.99
CA HIS A 34 -30.85 15.14 -14.72
C HIS A 34 -32.22 14.50 -14.48
N ARG A 35 -33.03 14.33 -15.53
CA ARG A 35 -34.33 13.63 -15.42
C ARG A 35 -34.15 12.15 -15.10
N HIS A 36 -33.13 11.51 -15.66
CA HIS A 36 -32.82 10.11 -15.38
C HIS A 36 -32.29 9.90 -13.95
N VAL A 37 -31.41 10.81 -13.48
CA VAL A 37 -30.90 10.79 -12.10
C VAL A 37 -32.03 11.01 -11.10
N ARG A 38 -32.91 12.00 -11.32
CA ARG A 38 -34.07 12.27 -10.43
C ARG A 38 -35.07 11.10 -10.40
N ARG A 39 -35.25 10.38 -11.51
CA ARG A 39 -36.10 9.16 -11.52
C ARG A 39 -35.48 8.00 -10.76
N ARG A 40 -34.14 7.88 -10.71
CA ARG A 40 -33.44 6.88 -9.89
C ARG A 40 -33.40 7.23 -8.39
N THR A 41 -33.43 8.51 -8.02
CA THR A 41 -33.51 8.92 -6.60
C THR A 41 -34.93 8.78 -6.04
N ALA A 42 -35.97 9.02 -6.85
CA ALA A 42 -37.36 8.87 -6.42
C ALA A 42 -37.77 7.41 -6.11
N THR A 43 -37.15 6.42 -6.76
CA THR A 43 -37.41 4.99 -6.50
C THR A 43 -36.64 4.42 -5.29
N ARG A 44 -35.65 5.14 -4.73
CA ARG A 44 -34.90 4.70 -3.53
C ARG A 44 -35.36 5.34 -2.21
N VAL A 45 -36.29 6.28 -2.23
CA VAL A 45 -36.76 7.01 -1.02
C VAL A 45 -38.21 6.63 -0.63
N ALA A 46 -38.91 5.81 -1.40
CA ALA A 46 -40.27 5.37 -1.09
C ALA A 46 -40.39 4.22 -0.05
N GLY A 47 -39.29 3.82 0.59
CA GLY A 47 -39.23 2.63 1.46
C GLY A 47 -38.95 2.84 2.95
N GLY A 48 -38.80 4.07 3.46
CA GLY A 48 -38.26 4.23 4.82
C GLY A 48 -38.49 5.56 5.52
N VAL A 49 -39.72 6.08 5.54
CA VAL A 49 -40.09 7.19 6.45
C VAL A 49 -41.51 6.96 6.98
N LEU A 50 -41.62 6.16 8.04
CA LEU A 50 -42.83 6.08 8.86
C LEU A 50 -42.53 5.53 10.26
N ALA A 51 -41.50 6.07 10.95
CA ALA A 51 -41.20 5.64 12.33
C ALA A 51 -40.36 6.61 13.18
N VAL A 52 -40.32 7.93 12.94
CA VAL A 52 -39.78 8.88 13.95
C VAL A 52 -40.49 10.22 13.81
N ALA A 53 -41.69 10.32 14.36
CA ALA A 53 -42.40 11.58 14.52
C ALA A 53 -43.26 11.51 15.78
N LEU A 54 -42.63 11.59 16.96
CA LEU A 54 -43.29 11.87 18.24
C LEU A 54 -42.22 12.06 19.33
N ALA A 55 -41.65 13.27 19.42
CA ALA A 55 -41.15 13.90 20.66
C ALA A 55 -40.29 15.13 20.31
N ALA A 56 -40.92 16.23 19.89
CA ALA A 56 -40.27 17.53 19.89
C ALA A 56 -41.32 18.64 19.93
N THR A 57 -41.86 18.88 21.13
CA THR A 57 -42.48 20.17 21.45
C THR A 57 -41.99 20.64 22.82
N VAL A 58 -41.17 21.68 22.77
CA VAL A 58 -41.08 22.80 23.72
C VAL A 58 -40.51 22.48 25.10
N VAL A 59 -39.28 22.93 25.38
CA VAL A 59 -39.00 24.07 26.26
C VAL A 59 -37.64 24.67 25.84
N VAL A 60 -37.67 25.94 25.42
CA VAL A 60 -36.52 26.84 25.44
C VAL A 60 -36.46 27.39 26.85
N ASP A 61 -35.37 27.17 27.58
CA ASP A 61 -34.95 28.10 28.60
C ASP A 61 -33.43 28.26 28.58
N LEU A 62 -32.99 29.51 28.51
CA LEU A 62 -31.60 29.94 28.50
C LEU A 62 -31.12 30.04 29.96
N ALA A 63 -30.19 29.18 30.37
CA ALA A 63 -29.25 29.48 31.44
C ALA A 63 -28.04 28.53 31.35
N ASP A 64 -26.84 29.11 31.34
CA ASP A 64 -25.51 28.48 31.42
C ASP A 64 -25.14 27.40 30.38
N ARG A 65 -24.60 27.86 29.25
CA ARG A 65 -23.70 27.05 28.43
C ARG A 65 -22.30 27.04 29.05
N THR A 66 -22.10 26.22 30.09
CA THR A 66 -20.88 25.42 30.10
C THR A 66 -20.95 24.55 28.85
N ALA A 67 -20.09 24.79 27.87
CA ALA A 67 -20.01 23.92 26.71
C ALA A 67 -19.63 22.53 27.22
N GLU A 68 -20.60 21.64 27.39
CA GLU A 68 -20.33 20.21 27.54
C GLU A 68 -19.43 19.84 26.36
N PRO A 69 -18.25 19.23 26.61
CA PRO A 69 -17.44 18.70 25.53
C PRO A 69 -18.33 17.75 24.74
N ARG A 70 -18.43 17.99 23.42
CA ARG A 70 -19.13 17.06 22.55
C ARG A 70 -18.58 15.66 22.81
N PRO A 71 -19.42 14.61 22.87
CA PRO A 71 -18.92 13.25 22.88
C PRO A 71 -17.94 13.10 21.71
N ALA A 72 -16.82 12.44 21.98
CA ALA A 72 -15.80 12.18 20.97
C ALA A 72 -16.49 11.65 19.72
N GLN A 73 -16.18 12.24 18.55
CA GLN A 73 -16.52 11.55 17.32
C GLN A 73 -15.86 10.17 17.40
N PRO A 74 -16.55 9.07 17.03
CA PRO A 74 -15.86 7.79 16.89
C PRO A 74 -14.64 8.06 16.03
N PRO A 75 -13.45 7.54 16.38
CA PRO A 75 -12.25 7.79 15.61
C PRO A 75 -12.56 7.50 14.14
N THR A 76 -12.62 8.55 13.32
CA THR A 76 -12.73 8.42 11.87
C THR A 76 -11.38 8.09 11.25
N GLN A 77 -10.37 7.90 12.08
CA GLN A 77 -9.03 7.51 11.69
C GLN A 77 -9.02 5.99 11.56
N ILE A 78 -9.35 5.56 10.35
CA ILE A 78 -8.81 4.33 9.77
C ILE A 78 -7.31 4.39 10.06
N ALA A 79 -6.73 3.34 10.67
CA ALA A 79 -5.28 3.20 10.76
C ALA A 79 -4.70 3.55 9.38
N LEU A 80 -4.02 4.70 9.29
CA LEU A 80 -3.60 5.22 7.99
C LEU A 80 -2.68 4.14 7.41
N PRO A 81 -3.07 3.49 6.29
CA PRO A 81 -2.17 2.55 5.65
C PRO A 81 -0.88 3.31 5.39
N LEU A 82 0.27 2.67 5.62
CA LEU A 82 1.57 3.24 5.29
C LEU A 82 1.49 3.86 3.89
N GLY A 83 1.38 5.19 3.84
CA GLY A 83 1.14 5.93 2.61
C GLY A 83 2.40 6.02 1.74
N ASP A 84 2.23 6.56 0.53
CA ASP A 84 3.35 6.83 -0.39
C ASP A 84 4.19 8.06 0.03
N ASP A 85 3.81 8.76 1.09
CA ASP A 85 4.52 9.94 1.59
C ASP A 85 5.49 9.59 2.74
N HIS A 86 6.61 10.29 2.84
CA HIS A 86 7.56 10.10 3.97
C HIS A 86 7.01 10.67 5.28
N VAL A 87 6.20 11.72 5.18
CA VAL A 87 5.64 12.46 6.30
C VAL A 87 4.15 12.63 6.06
N VAL A 88 3.35 12.51 7.11
CA VAL A 88 1.90 12.74 7.06
C VAL A 88 1.50 13.73 8.15
N GLU A 89 0.62 14.68 7.82
CA GLU A 89 0.01 15.55 8.83
C GLU A 89 -1.13 14.80 9.52
N VAL A 90 -0.89 14.34 10.75
CA VAL A 90 -1.86 13.56 11.55
C VAL A 90 -2.85 14.46 12.30
N ALA A 91 -2.45 15.70 12.56
CA ALA A 91 -3.29 16.78 13.04
C ALA A 91 -2.72 18.12 12.57
N GLN A 92 -3.53 19.18 12.60
CA GLN A 92 -3.11 20.52 12.18
C GLN A 92 -1.86 20.96 12.96
N GLY A 93 -0.76 21.13 12.24
CA GLY A 93 0.54 21.49 12.81
C GLY A 93 1.29 20.35 13.49
N LEU A 94 0.83 19.09 13.35
CA LEU A 94 1.48 17.89 13.85
C LEU A 94 1.76 16.93 12.69
N LEU A 95 3.04 16.80 12.35
CA LEU A 95 3.56 15.93 11.32
C LEU A 95 4.08 14.62 11.95
N ALA A 96 3.91 13.48 11.29
CA ALA A 96 4.41 12.19 11.76
C ALA A 96 5.18 11.41 10.66
N VAL A 97 6.12 10.56 11.08
CA VAL A 97 6.92 9.71 10.17
C VAL A 97 6.07 8.55 9.67
N ASN A 98 5.77 8.55 8.37
CA ASN A 98 5.04 7.43 7.79
C ASN A 98 5.98 6.33 7.27
N ARG A 99 7.16 6.68 6.74
CA ARG A 99 8.19 5.71 6.34
C ARG A 99 9.59 6.30 6.48
N VAL A 100 10.58 5.42 6.60
CA VAL A 100 12.00 5.79 6.62
C VAL A 100 12.33 6.63 5.38
N GLY A 101 12.97 7.78 5.59
CA GLY A 101 13.55 8.59 4.51
C GLY A 101 14.61 7.79 3.74
N ALA A 102 14.88 8.16 2.48
CA ALA A 102 16.06 7.61 1.83
C ALA A 102 17.29 7.93 2.70
N PRO A 103 18.19 6.96 2.95
CA PRO A 103 19.45 7.27 3.61
C PRO A 103 20.19 8.26 2.72
N ARG A 104 20.10 9.55 3.04
CA ARG A 104 21.04 10.52 2.49
C ARG A 104 22.33 10.16 3.16
N ALA A 105 23.23 9.50 2.44
CA ALA A 105 24.62 9.44 2.85
C ALA A 105 25.01 10.89 3.11
N PRO A 106 25.19 11.32 4.37
CA PRO A 106 25.78 12.61 4.58
C PRO A 106 27.17 12.41 3.99
N GLN A 107 27.65 13.35 3.16
CA GLN A 107 29.08 13.61 3.21
C GLN A 107 29.43 13.61 4.70
N ARG A 108 30.26 12.67 5.19
CA ARG A 108 30.50 12.43 6.62
C ARG A 108 30.60 13.77 7.35
N HIS A 109 29.48 14.26 7.85
CA HIS A 109 29.38 15.51 8.57
C HIS A 109 29.10 15.03 9.97
N SER A 110 30.20 14.65 10.63
CA SER A 110 30.23 14.49 12.06
C SER A 110 29.98 15.88 12.65
N VAL A 111 28.74 16.14 13.06
CA VAL A 111 28.49 17.28 13.95
C VAL A 111 28.86 16.80 15.35
N PRO A 112 29.85 17.40 16.01
CA PRO A 112 30.15 17.07 17.40
C PRO A 112 28.97 17.53 18.25
N LEU A 113 28.11 16.60 18.62
CA LEU A 113 26.98 16.81 19.52
C LEU A 113 27.43 16.27 20.87
N ALA A 114 27.68 17.19 21.81
CA ALA A 114 28.09 16.97 23.20
C ALA A 114 29.18 15.90 23.42
N GLY A 115 30.44 16.35 23.58
CA GLY A 115 31.57 15.51 24.00
C GLY A 115 32.03 14.51 22.94
N ASP A 116 32.95 14.91 22.06
CA ASP A 116 33.76 14.10 21.12
C ASP A 116 33.10 12.97 20.28
N ALA A 117 31.79 12.72 20.41
CA ALA A 117 31.08 11.64 19.76
C ALA A 117 30.79 11.96 18.29
N GLN A 118 30.98 10.96 17.42
CA GLN A 118 30.58 11.03 16.01
C GLN A 118 29.23 10.33 15.85
N TRP A 119 28.27 11.05 15.27
CA TRP A 119 26.91 10.55 15.06
C TRP A 119 26.62 10.36 13.56
N GLN A 120 25.99 9.25 13.18
CA GLN A 120 25.47 9.00 11.82
C GLN A 120 24.00 9.37 11.74
N VAL A 121 23.63 10.15 10.73
CA VAL A 121 22.25 10.49 10.38
C VAL A 121 21.64 9.30 9.65
N ASP A 122 20.69 8.61 10.26
CA ASP A 122 20.11 7.39 9.66
C ASP A 122 18.63 7.55 9.30
N LEU A 123 17.90 8.48 9.91
CA LEU A 123 16.46 8.67 9.66
C LEU A 123 16.10 10.17 9.67
N GLY A 124 15.84 10.76 8.51
CA GLY A 124 15.42 12.16 8.36
C GLY A 124 13.92 12.30 8.09
N LEU A 125 13.18 12.99 8.97
CA LEU A 125 11.85 13.57 8.69
C LEU A 125 12.03 14.84 7.87
N SER A 126 12.17 14.75 6.55
CA SER A 126 12.17 15.97 5.74
C SER A 126 10.74 16.43 5.45
N SER A 127 10.36 17.61 5.93
CA SER A 127 9.38 18.49 5.26
C SER A 127 10.12 19.51 4.39
N ASP A 128 9.43 20.21 3.49
CA ASP A 128 10.03 21.16 2.54
C ASP A 128 10.97 22.21 3.17
N GLU A 129 10.84 22.47 4.49
CA GLU A 129 11.69 23.40 5.23
C GLU A 129 12.39 22.81 6.48
N ARG A 130 12.10 21.57 6.90
CA ARG A 130 12.45 21.07 8.26
C ARG A 130 12.88 19.61 8.27
N GLU A 131 13.88 19.25 9.08
CA GLU A 131 14.38 17.87 9.20
C GLU A 131 14.47 17.40 10.66
N LEU A 132 13.65 16.42 11.11
CA LEU A 132 13.96 15.65 12.33
C LEU A 132 14.93 14.55 11.94
N VAL A 133 16.14 14.62 12.46
CA VAL A 133 17.18 13.65 12.20
C VAL A 133 17.34 12.76 13.42
N LEU A 134 17.02 11.47 13.30
CA LEU A 134 17.55 10.50 14.27
C LEU A 134 19.00 10.24 13.91
N THR A 135 19.86 10.50 14.88
CA THR A 135 21.27 10.17 14.75
C THR A 135 21.65 9.04 15.70
N VAL A 136 22.59 8.22 15.25
CA VAL A 136 23.16 7.11 16.00
C VAL A 136 24.63 7.40 16.29
N GLY A 137 24.98 7.45 17.57
CA GLY A 137 26.28 7.84 18.09
C GLY A 137 27.24 6.67 18.24
N HIS A 138 28.52 6.99 18.42
CA HIS A 138 29.58 6.01 18.58
C HIS A 138 29.44 5.23 19.88
N GLU A 139 29.71 3.92 19.83
CA GLU A 139 29.94 3.05 20.99
C GLU A 139 31.01 3.64 21.94
N SER A 140 30.60 4.19 23.09
CA SER A 140 31.44 4.11 24.29
C SER A 140 31.01 2.86 25.05
N ASP A 141 31.96 2.00 25.40
CA ASP A 141 31.74 0.77 26.19
C ASP A 141 30.87 -0.33 25.53
N GLY A 142 30.62 -0.26 24.22
CA GLY A 142 29.86 -1.28 23.46
C GLY A 142 28.35 -1.05 23.42
N GLU A 143 27.88 0.11 23.88
CA GLU A 143 26.49 0.54 23.78
C GLU A 143 26.36 1.59 22.66
N GLN A 144 25.52 1.33 21.66
CA GLN A 144 25.12 2.39 20.72
C GLN A 144 24.26 3.41 21.44
N GLU A 145 24.32 4.69 21.09
CA GLU A 145 23.38 5.69 21.60
C GLU A 145 22.60 6.25 20.40
N ALA A 146 21.31 6.48 20.58
CA ALA A 146 20.45 7.13 19.59
C ALA A 146 19.85 8.37 20.23
N ALA A 147 19.93 9.48 19.51
CA ALA A 147 19.36 10.75 19.93
C ALA A 147 18.61 11.39 18.75
N ALA A 148 17.43 11.93 19.07
CA ALA A 148 16.63 12.70 18.13
C ALA A 148 17.15 14.14 18.10
N TYR A 149 17.51 14.62 16.91
CA TYR A 149 17.93 15.99 16.68
C TYR A 149 17.06 16.63 15.62
N TYR A 150 17.05 17.95 15.61
CA TYR A 150 16.36 18.73 14.62
C TYR A 150 17.35 19.61 13.87
N THR A 151 17.21 19.68 12.55
CA THR A 151 17.99 20.58 11.71
C THR A 151 17.06 21.40 10.83
N VAL A 152 17.30 22.71 10.77
CA VAL A 152 16.64 23.59 9.82
C VAL A 152 17.46 23.58 8.54
N VAL A 153 16.89 23.03 7.46
CA VAL A 153 17.55 22.77 6.17
C VAL A 153 18.20 24.03 5.57
N ALA A 154 17.68 25.22 5.90
CA ALA A 154 18.16 26.48 5.36
C ALA A 154 19.52 26.97 5.92
N ALA A 155 20.00 26.45 7.05
CA ALA A 155 21.17 27.02 7.74
C ALA A 155 22.35 26.06 7.96
N GLY A 156 22.17 24.75 7.83
CA GLY A 156 23.23 23.77 8.11
C GLY A 156 23.71 23.77 9.57
N SER A 157 23.04 24.49 10.47
CA SER A 157 23.20 24.42 11.91
C SER A 157 22.17 23.44 12.50
N ALA A 158 22.63 22.54 13.37
CA ALA A 158 21.74 21.82 14.27
C ALA A 158 21.38 22.77 15.42
N GLU A 159 20.09 23.09 15.57
CA GLU A 159 19.60 23.99 16.61
C GLU A 159 18.67 23.19 17.53
N GLY A 160 19.14 22.94 18.75
CA GLY A 160 18.38 22.30 19.82
C GLY A 160 18.72 20.83 20.11
N THR A 161 18.66 20.49 21.39
CA THR A 161 18.66 19.11 21.91
C THR A 161 17.30 18.85 22.55
N GLY A 162 16.49 17.98 21.93
CA GLY A 162 15.25 17.48 22.51
C GLY A 162 15.26 15.95 22.44
N GLY A 163 15.58 15.28 23.54
CA GLY A 163 15.57 13.82 23.60
C GLY A 163 16.50 13.22 24.65
N GLY A 164 16.31 11.93 24.93
CA GLY A 164 17.22 11.10 25.72
C GLY A 164 18.03 10.18 24.82
N THR A 165 18.95 9.41 25.42
CA THR A 165 19.73 8.39 24.72
C THR A 165 19.09 7.01 24.89
N TRP A 166 19.05 6.23 23.81
CA TRP A 166 18.70 4.80 23.84
C TRP A 166 19.69 3.98 23.02
N THR A 167 19.86 2.71 23.39
CA THR A 167 20.80 1.79 22.72
C THR A 167 20.12 0.80 21.78
N TRP A 168 20.55 0.80 20.51
CA TRP A 168 20.18 -0.23 19.53
C TRP A 168 20.59 -1.63 20.00
N GLY A 169 19.73 -2.62 19.76
CA GLY A 169 19.97 -4.00 20.18
C GLY A 169 19.96 -4.24 21.70
N SER A 170 19.81 -3.20 22.53
CA SER A 170 19.40 -3.42 23.93
C SER A 170 18.00 -4.03 23.94
N ALA A 171 17.74 -4.95 24.87
CA ALA A 171 16.39 -5.47 25.04
C ALA A 171 15.48 -4.27 25.30
N PRO A 172 14.50 -3.99 24.40
CA PRO A 172 13.63 -2.85 24.61
C PRO A 172 12.96 -3.01 25.97
N ALA A 173 12.76 -1.88 26.66
CA ALA A 173 12.01 -1.92 27.88
C ALA A 173 10.65 -2.59 27.61
N THR A 174 10.22 -3.48 28.51
CA THR A 174 8.92 -4.17 28.42
C THR A 174 7.75 -3.19 28.29
N ALA A 175 7.95 -1.95 28.74
CA ALA A 175 7.14 -0.81 28.39
C ALA A 175 7.97 0.07 27.45
N GLY A 176 7.45 0.42 26.27
CA GLY A 176 8.21 1.18 25.26
C GLY A 176 8.87 2.44 25.81
N LEU A 177 9.85 2.98 25.08
CA LEU A 177 10.55 4.20 25.48
C LEU A 177 9.91 5.40 24.79
N ARG A 178 9.87 6.53 25.49
CA ARG A 178 9.37 7.80 24.98
C ARG A 178 10.38 8.90 25.21
N PHE A 179 10.60 9.69 24.19
CA PHE A 179 11.45 10.86 24.20
C PHE A 179 10.66 12.03 23.63
N SER A 180 10.38 13.01 24.47
CA SER A 180 9.67 14.22 24.09
C SER A 180 10.49 15.45 24.47
N GLY A 181 10.31 16.55 23.75
CA GLY A 181 11.01 17.79 24.05
C GLY A 181 10.45 19.00 23.33
N GLU A 182 10.59 20.18 23.93
CA GLU A 182 10.45 21.45 23.22
C GLU A 182 11.81 21.82 22.62
N LEU A 183 11.81 22.23 21.35
CA LEU A 183 12.97 22.70 20.64
C LEU A 183 13.25 24.17 20.98
N GLU A 184 14.47 24.65 20.74
CA GLU A 184 14.83 26.06 20.94
C GLU A 184 13.99 27.02 20.07
N THR A 185 13.53 26.52 18.92
CA THR A 185 12.61 27.20 18.00
C THR A 185 11.19 27.32 18.55
N GLY A 186 10.89 26.67 19.68
CA GLY A 186 9.56 26.59 20.29
C GLY A 186 8.65 25.52 19.69
N GLU A 187 9.17 24.70 18.79
CA GLU A 187 8.52 23.50 18.24
C GLU A 187 8.58 22.33 19.25
N TRP A 188 7.91 21.22 18.96
CA TRP A 188 7.85 20.05 19.83
C TRP A 188 8.18 18.77 19.08
N THR A 189 8.90 17.86 19.71
CA THR A 189 9.26 16.55 19.14
C THR A 189 8.76 15.42 20.01
N GLU A 190 8.46 14.30 19.36
CA GLU A 190 8.10 13.04 19.99
C GLU A 190 8.80 11.90 19.25
N LEU A 191 9.42 11.01 20.00
CA LEU A 191 9.98 9.76 19.51
C LEU A 191 9.60 8.64 20.48
N VAL A 192 9.05 7.57 19.93
CA VAL A 192 8.62 6.38 20.66
C VAL A 192 9.37 5.18 20.12
N VAL A 193 10.05 4.44 21.00
CA VAL A 193 10.66 3.14 20.71
C VAL A 193 9.74 2.06 21.23
N LEU A 194 9.25 1.21 20.32
CA LEU A 194 8.22 0.23 20.66
C LEU A 194 8.87 -1.04 21.26
N PRO A 195 8.21 -1.77 22.17
CA PRO A 195 8.65 -3.10 22.56
C PRO A 195 8.66 -4.07 21.37
N GLN A 196 9.65 -4.96 21.30
CA GLN A 196 9.81 -5.93 20.21
C GLN A 196 8.80 -7.08 20.26
N ASP A 197 8.18 -7.31 21.42
CA ASP A 197 7.17 -8.33 21.64
C ASP A 197 5.77 -7.89 21.23
N LEU A 198 5.55 -6.59 21.00
CA LEU A 198 4.28 -6.08 20.48
C LEU A 198 4.06 -6.52 19.03
N ARG A 199 2.88 -7.06 18.77
CA ARG A 199 2.45 -7.44 17.42
C ARG A 199 1.60 -6.34 16.83
N GLU A 200 2.06 -5.81 15.69
CA GLU A 200 1.38 -4.74 14.94
C GLU A 200 0.90 -3.58 15.84
N PRO A 201 1.80 -2.97 16.62
CA PRO A 201 1.43 -1.97 17.60
C PRO A 201 0.81 -0.73 16.96
N HIS A 202 -0.35 -0.32 17.47
CA HIS A 202 -0.91 1.00 17.25
C HIS A 202 -0.32 1.97 18.29
N VAL A 203 0.17 3.12 17.83
CA VAL A 203 0.78 4.13 18.69
C VAL A 203 -0.18 5.32 18.81
N LEU A 204 -0.82 5.47 19.95
CA LEU A 204 -1.74 6.59 20.21
C LEU A 204 -1.02 7.68 20.99
N LEU A 205 -0.78 8.82 20.35
CA LEU A 205 -0.35 10.03 21.02
C LEU A 205 -1.60 10.77 21.53
N TRP A 206 -1.65 11.06 22.82
CA TRP A 206 -2.79 11.73 23.43
C TRP A 206 -2.38 13.00 24.18
N SER A 207 -3.32 13.93 24.27
CA SER A 207 -3.19 15.18 24.99
C SER A 207 -4.52 15.61 25.60
N THR A 208 -4.50 15.94 26.88
CA THR A 208 -5.68 16.45 27.63
C THR A 208 -6.17 17.81 27.15
N THR A 209 -5.32 18.59 26.46
CA THR A 209 -5.67 19.87 25.85
C THR A 209 -6.01 19.76 24.36
N GLY A 210 -5.72 18.60 23.77
CA GLY A 210 -6.08 18.21 22.41
C GLY A 210 -5.28 18.85 21.27
N PHE A 211 -5.31 18.18 20.14
CA PHE A 211 -4.76 18.53 18.84
C PHE A 211 -5.85 19.17 17.99
N ALA A 212 -5.52 20.19 17.21
CA ALA A 212 -6.46 20.72 16.23
C ALA A 212 -6.51 19.77 15.04
N VAL A 213 -7.70 19.39 14.56
CA VAL A 213 -7.88 18.64 13.31
C VAL A 213 -8.94 19.32 12.44
N THR A 214 -8.97 19.04 11.15
CA THR A 214 -10.04 19.52 10.28
C THR A 214 -11.37 18.92 10.74
N GLY A 215 -12.21 19.71 11.40
CA GLY A 215 -13.51 19.27 11.94
C GLY A 215 -13.68 19.39 13.45
N GLY A 216 -12.62 19.74 14.21
CA GLY A 216 -12.70 19.92 15.66
C GLY A 216 -11.35 19.75 16.34
N ALA A 217 -11.31 19.84 17.67
CA ALA A 217 -10.15 19.35 18.42
C ALA A 217 -10.34 17.86 18.69
N THR A 218 -9.28 17.05 18.52
CA THR A 218 -9.21 15.67 19.00
C THR A 218 -8.21 15.59 20.14
N THR A 219 -8.44 14.75 21.13
CA THR A 219 -7.53 14.52 22.27
C THR A 219 -6.56 13.37 22.02
N VAL A 220 -6.75 12.62 20.93
CA VAL A 220 -5.97 11.45 20.57
C VAL A 220 -5.70 11.46 19.07
N VAL A 221 -4.48 11.15 18.68
CA VAL A 221 -4.06 10.94 17.29
C VAL A 221 -3.23 9.66 17.22
N GLU A 222 -3.45 8.87 16.17
CA GLU A 222 -2.60 7.71 15.89
C GLU A 222 -1.35 8.17 15.14
N LEU A 223 -0.19 7.70 15.61
CA LEU A 223 1.09 7.89 14.96
C LEU A 223 1.42 6.68 14.09
N PRO A 224 1.78 6.86 12.82
CA PRO A 224 2.35 5.78 12.01
C PRO A 224 3.63 5.23 12.64
N THR A 225 3.81 3.91 12.51
CA THR A 225 5.03 3.20 12.91
C THR A 225 5.88 2.86 11.71
N PHE A 226 7.20 2.90 11.86
CA PHE A 226 8.14 2.48 10.84
C PHE A 226 9.24 1.62 11.45
N ALA A 227 9.82 0.73 10.65
CA ALA A 227 10.93 -0.12 11.07
C ALA A 227 12.26 0.59 10.84
N ALA A 228 13.09 0.64 11.88
CA ALA A 228 14.49 1.00 11.80
C ALA A 228 15.33 -0.07 11.05
N PRO A 229 16.61 0.20 10.71
CA PRO A 229 17.45 -0.74 9.96
C PRO A 229 17.60 -2.14 10.59
N ASP A 230 17.54 -2.24 11.92
CA ASP A 230 17.62 -3.49 12.68
C ASP A 230 16.26 -4.20 12.86
N GLY A 231 15.17 -3.59 12.35
CA GLY A 231 13.80 -4.09 12.50
C GLY A 231 13.06 -3.55 13.72
N GLN A 232 13.71 -2.75 14.58
CA GLN A 232 13.05 -2.10 15.71
C GLN A 232 11.95 -1.14 15.21
N LEU A 233 10.73 -1.28 15.72
CA LEU A 233 9.64 -0.36 15.38
C LEU A 233 9.78 0.94 16.17
N LEU A 234 9.55 2.06 15.47
CA LEU A 234 9.59 3.42 15.97
C LEU A 234 8.33 4.17 15.53
N ALA A 235 7.93 5.17 16.31
CA ALA A 235 7.00 6.20 15.86
C ALA A 235 7.59 7.57 16.22
N ALA A 236 7.47 8.56 15.34
CA ALA A 236 7.96 9.90 15.64
C ALA A 236 7.06 10.98 15.07
N ALA A 237 7.00 12.11 15.76
CA ALA A 237 6.20 13.27 15.37
C ALA A 237 6.91 14.59 15.65
N LEU A 238 6.55 15.61 14.85
CA LEU A 238 7.00 16.99 14.96
C LEU A 238 5.77 17.89 15.02
N GLY A 239 5.63 18.60 16.14
CA GLY A 239 4.60 19.61 16.37
C GLY A 239 5.13 21.03 16.17
N ASP A 240 4.32 21.89 15.55
CA ASP A 240 4.59 23.32 15.49
C ASP A 240 4.47 23.98 16.87
N TYR A 241 4.74 25.29 16.94
CA TYR A 241 4.64 26.08 18.17
C TYR A 241 3.27 25.99 18.85
N SER A 242 2.19 25.89 18.07
CA SER A 242 0.83 25.81 18.61
C SER A 242 0.57 24.46 19.28
N VAL A 243 1.11 23.38 18.71
CA VAL A 243 1.09 22.04 19.32
C VAL A 243 1.93 22.05 20.61
N ALA A 244 3.15 22.57 20.55
CA ALA A 244 4.04 22.69 21.72
C ALA A 244 3.40 23.47 22.88
N ALA A 245 2.75 24.60 22.57
CA ALA A 245 2.03 25.39 23.56
C ALA A 245 0.89 24.60 24.21
N ARG A 246 0.13 23.81 23.44
CA ARG A 246 -0.95 22.97 24.00
C ARG A 246 -0.43 21.83 24.85
N MET A 247 0.65 21.17 24.41
CA MET A 247 1.31 20.12 25.19
C MET A 247 1.75 20.63 26.56
N ARG A 248 2.32 21.85 26.63
CA ARG A 248 2.71 22.48 27.90
C ARG A 248 1.54 22.81 28.83
N LEU A 249 0.38 23.16 28.27
CA LEU A 249 -0.80 23.52 29.05
C LEU A 249 -1.51 22.30 29.63
N GLY A 250 -1.19 21.09 29.17
CA GLY A 250 -1.86 19.86 29.54
C GLY A 250 -0.90 18.76 29.99
N ARG A 251 -1.47 17.59 30.20
CA ARG A 251 -0.74 16.31 30.19
C ARG A 251 -0.83 15.68 28.81
N SER A 252 0.25 15.07 28.39
CA SER A 252 0.35 14.25 27.19
C SER A 252 1.08 12.94 27.48
N GLY A 253 0.78 11.94 26.66
CA GLY A 253 1.31 10.61 26.80
C GLY A 253 1.21 9.83 25.51
N VAL A 254 1.83 8.65 25.53
CA VAL A 254 1.72 7.67 24.47
C VAL A 254 1.09 6.41 25.04
N LEU A 255 0.18 5.82 24.29
CA LEU A 255 -0.41 4.53 24.59
C LEU A 255 -0.09 3.59 23.44
N LEU A 256 0.47 2.41 23.76
CA LEU A 256 0.67 1.37 22.77
C LEU A 256 -0.49 0.38 22.89
N VAL A 257 -1.09 0.02 21.76
CA VAL A 257 -2.14 -0.99 21.70
C VAL A 257 -1.69 -2.08 20.74
N ASP A 258 -1.50 -3.30 21.25
CA ASP A 258 -1.19 -4.48 20.43
C ASP A 258 -2.40 -4.83 19.54
N SER A 259 -2.16 -5.52 18.43
CA SER A 259 -3.16 -6.27 17.66
C SER A 259 -4.11 -7.12 18.52
N ASP A 260 -3.63 -7.72 19.61
CA ASP A 260 -4.45 -8.49 20.55
C ASP A 260 -5.34 -7.58 21.44
N GLY A 261 -5.19 -6.27 21.31
CA GLY A 261 -5.89 -5.25 22.08
C GLY A 261 -5.27 -5.00 23.45
N ASP A 262 -4.15 -5.64 23.75
CA ASP A 262 -3.40 -5.41 24.98
C ASP A 262 -2.83 -4.01 24.96
N VAL A 263 -2.99 -3.32 26.09
CA VAL A 263 -2.57 -1.93 26.23
C VAL A 263 -1.30 -1.89 27.04
N VAL A 264 -0.22 -1.38 26.44
CA VAL A 264 1.05 -1.16 27.12
C VAL A 264 1.20 0.34 27.36
N PRO A 265 1.03 0.81 28.61
CA PRO A 265 1.21 2.21 28.94
C PRO A 265 2.69 2.58 28.79
N VAL A 266 2.95 3.67 28.06
CA VAL A 266 4.28 4.28 27.99
C VAL A 266 4.29 5.46 28.96
N PRO A 267 5.39 5.68 29.72
CA PRO A 267 5.44 6.75 30.71
C PRO A 267 5.07 8.13 30.14
N CYS A 268 4.34 8.90 30.93
CA CYS A 268 3.97 10.28 30.61
C CYS A 268 5.13 11.23 30.91
N ASP A 269 5.11 12.41 30.30
CA ASP A 269 6.23 13.35 30.41
C ASP A 269 6.47 13.77 31.87
N GLY A 270 7.72 13.61 32.32
CA GLY A 270 8.18 14.07 33.63
C GLY A 270 7.58 13.34 34.84
N ALA A 271 6.89 12.22 34.63
CA ALA A 271 6.11 11.54 35.65
C ALA A 271 6.38 10.02 35.64
N GLY A 272 6.41 9.39 36.82
CA GLY A 272 6.46 7.92 36.91
C GLY A 272 5.20 7.30 36.29
N PRO A 273 5.22 6.01 35.89
CA PRO A 273 4.06 5.37 35.25
C PRO A 273 2.76 5.45 36.07
N GLU A 274 2.87 5.49 37.40
CA GLU A 274 1.72 5.62 38.31
C GLU A 274 1.07 7.02 38.33
N GLN A 275 1.68 8.00 37.63
CA GLN A 275 1.19 9.38 37.56
C GLN A 275 0.53 9.68 36.21
N CYS A 276 0.57 8.73 35.28
CA CYS A 276 -0.21 8.80 34.05
C CYS A 276 -1.70 8.70 34.36
N PRO A 277 -2.55 9.50 33.70
CA PRO A 277 -3.99 9.28 33.76
C PRO A 277 -4.33 7.91 33.18
N ASP A 278 -5.36 7.27 33.73
CA ASP A 278 -5.89 6.03 33.18
C ASP A 278 -6.53 6.28 31.80
N VAL A 279 -6.68 5.20 31.00
CA VAL A 279 -7.31 5.27 29.66
C VAL A 279 -8.69 5.92 29.69
N ASP A 280 -9.46 5.71 30.76
CA ASP A 280 -10.80 6.26 30.95
C ASP A 280 -10.80 7.73 31.39
N GLU A 281 -9.66 8.25 31.87
CA GLU A 281 -9.52 9.65 32.32
C GLU A 281 -9.16 10.61 31.19
N VAL A 282 -8.63 10.10 30.07
CA VAL A 282 -8.32 10.89 28.88
C VAL A 282 -9.51 10.87 27.92
N PRO A 283 -10.15 12.01 27.63
CA PRO A 283 -11.31 12.06 26.75
C PRO A 283 -11.03 11.37 25.41
N GLY A 284 -11.93 10.49 24.95
CA GLY A 284 -11.82 9.80 23.67
C GLY A 284 -10.75 8.71 23.57
N LEU A 285 -9.87 8.53 24.57
CA LEU A 285 -8.82 7.50 24.51
C LEU A 285 -9.40 6.09 24.67
N ALA A 286 -10.35 5.88 25.59
CA ALA A 286 -11.07 4.62 25.70
C ALA A 286 -11.80 4.23 24.41
N ASP A 287 -12.44 5.21 23.74
CA ASP A 287 -13.12 4.98 22.46
C ASP A 287 -12.13 4.64 21.34
N ALA A 288 -10.95 5.28 21.31
CA ALA A 288 -9.87 4.96 20.37
C ALA A 288 -9.35 3.53 20.57
N VAL A 289 -9.07 3.13 21.81
CA VAL A 289 -8.66 1.77 22.15
C VAL A 289 -9.75 0.75 21.79
N ALA A 290 -11.02 1.06 22.08
CA ALA A 290 -12.14 0.21 21.73
C ALA A 290 -12.31 0.06 20.21
N ALA A 291 -12.09 1.12 19.45
CA ALA A 291 -12.12 1.07 17.99
C ALA A 291 -11.02 0.17 17.43
N ILE A 292 -9.78 0.30 17.90
CA ILE A 292 -8.66 -0.60 17.51
C ILE A 292 -9.00 -2.05 17.87
N ARG A 293 -9.54 -2.30 19.06
CA ARG A 293 -9.96 -3.65 19.47
C ARG A 293 -11.09 -4.21 18.62
N ALA A 294 -11.95 -3.36 18.08
CA ALA A 294 -13.08 -3.72 17.24
C ALA A 294 -12.71 -3.80 15.75
N GLU A 295 -11.52 -3.31 15.33
CA GLU A 295 -11.03 -3.53 13.98
C GLU A 295 -10.96 -5.04 13.71
N PRO A 296 -11.39 -5.51 12.53
CA PRO A 296 -11.24 -6.91 12.16
C PRO A 296 -9.75 -7.28 12.18
N ARG A 297 -9.31 -7.94 13.27
CA ARG A 297 -7.94 -8.43 13.48
C ARG A 297 -7.48 -9.37 12.38
N ASP A 298 -8.44 -10.01 11.72
CA ASP A 298 -8.26 -10.82 10.54
C ASP A 298 -8.89 -10.10 9.34
N ALA A 299 -8.28 -9.04 8.83
CA ALA A 299 -8.42 -8.78 7.41
C ALA A 299 -7.72 -9.94 6.69
N ALA A 300 -8.41 -11.09 6.64
CA ALA A 300 -7.91 -12.28 6.00
C ALA A 300 -7.55 -11.92 4.58
N ALA A 301 -6.45 -12.50 4.09
CA ALA A 301 -6.10 -12.36 2.70
C ALA A 301 -7.30 -12.74 1.84
N SER A 302 -7.56 -11.92 0.83
CA SER A 302 -8.67 -12.13 -0.10
C SER A 302 -8.13 -12.79 -1.36
N VAL A 303 -8.80 -13.85 -1.78
CA VAL A 303 -8.47 -14.63 -2.97
C VAL A 303 -9.70 -14.67 -3.88
N THR A 304 -9.46 -14.53 -5.18
CA THR A 304 -10.49 -14.69 -6.21
C THR A 304 -10.13 -15.89 -7.09
N ASP A 305 -11.12 -16.75 -7.34
CA ASP A 305 -11.04 -17.77 -8.38
C ASP A 305 -11.24 -17.11 -9.75
N LEU A 306 -10.21 -17.15 -10.60
CA LEU A 306 -10.26 -16.58 -11.95
C LEU A 306 -10.82 -17.57 -12.97
N ALA A 307 -10.51 -18.85 -12.77
CA ALA A 307 -10.97 -20.01 -13.55
C ALA A 307 -10.79 -21.27 -12.70
N PRO A 308 -11.33 -22.44 -13.09
CA PRO A 308 -11.09 -23.68 -12.37
C PRO A 308 -9.60 -23.97 -12.18
N GLY A 309 -9.17 -23.98 -10.92
CA GLY A 309 -7.78 -24.19 -10.54
C GLY A 309 -6.87 -22.97 -10.67
N VAL A 310 -7.36 -21.78 -11.03
CA VAL A 310 -6.56 -20.56 -11.05
C VAL A 310 -7.07 -19.61 -9.99
N ARG A 311 -6.24 -19.37 -8.96
CA ARG A 311 -6.55 -18.51 -7.81
C ARG A 311 -5.58 -17.36 -7.76
N ALA A 312 -6.06 -16.14 -7.56
CA ALA A 312 -5.22 -14.96 -7.43
C ALA A 312 -5.52 -14.18 -6.15
N THR A 313 -4.46 -13.61 -5.57
CA THR A 313 -4.57 -12.73 -4.39
C THR A 313 -5.09 -11.37 -4.81
N THR A 314 -6.16 -10.88 -4.17
CA THR A 314 -6.67 -9.51 -4.36
C THR A 314 -6.28 -8.56 -3.24
N ALA A 315 -6.06 -9.10 -2.03
CA ALA A 315 -5.58 -8.36 -0.88
C ALA A 315 -4.78 -9.29 0.02
N LEU A 316 -3.69 -8.79 0.58
CA LEU A 316 -2.90 -9.53 1.56
C LEU A 316 -3.57 -9.54 2.92
N ALA A 317 -3.26 -10.56 3.71
CA ALA A 317 -3.50 -10.51 5.14
C ALA A 317 -2.59 -9.46 5.78
N ARG A 318 -2.91 -9.08 7.01
CA ARG A 318 -2.05 -8.23 7.82
C ARG A 318 -0.69 -8.89 8.09
N SER A 319 0.31 -8.08 8.41
CA SER A 319 1.71 -8.52 8.52
C SER A 319 1.96 -9.19 9.86
N THR A 320 2.37 -10.45 9.84
CA THR A 320 2.74 -11.17 11.07
C THR A 320 4.16 -10.87 11.58
N GLY A 321 4.82 -9.83 11.05
CA GLY A 321 6.26 -9.55 11.26
C GLY A 321 7.19 -10.48 10.48
N ALA A 322 6.83 -11.75 10.32
CA ALA A 322 7.55 -12.71 9.47
C ALA A 322 7.19 -12.58 7.97
N GLY A 323 6.13 -11.84 7.65
CA GLY A 323 5.60 -11.66 6.30
C GLY A 323 4.08 -11.54 6.27
N TRP A 324 3.54 -11.50 5.06
CA TRP A 324 2.13 -11.35 4.74
C TRP A 324 1.58 -12.66 4.17
N ASP A 325 0.52 -13.23 4.77
CA ASP A 325 -0.21 -14.33 4.12
C ASP A 325 -0.91 -13.79 2.87
N THR A 326 -0.73 -14.48 1.76
CA THR A 326 -1.36 -14.13 0.48
C THR A 326 -2.76 -14.73 0.35
N GLY A 327 -3.14 -15.63 1.26
CA GLY A 327 -4.40 -16.37 1.20
C GLY A 327 -4.38 -17.50 0.17
N VAL A 328 -3.55 -17.40 -0.88
CA VAL A 328 -3.42 -18.47 -1.85
C VAL A 328 -2.70 -19.67 -1.24
N ARG A 329 -3.08 -20.85 -1.75
CA ARG A 329 -2.55 -22.14 -1.36
C ARG A 329 -2.11 -22.87 -2.63
N VAL A 330 -0.93 -23.51 -2.58
CA VAL A 330 -0.34 -24.20 -3.75
C VAL A 330 -0.06 -25.67 -3.43
N PRO A 331 -0.30 -26.61 -4.36
CA PRO A 331 0.06 -28.01 -4.16
C PRO A 331 1.58 -28.20 -4.22
N VAL A 332 2.17 -28.86 -3.22
CA VAL A 332 3.64 -29.11 -3.17
C VAL A 332 4.11 -30.22 -4.10
N SER A 333 3.21 -31.10 -4.54
CA SER A 333 3.50 -32.13 -5.54
C SER A 333 2.28 -32.34 -6.42
N VAL A 334 2.53 -32.78 -7.66
CA VAL A 334 1.50 -33.14 -8.65
C VAL A 334 0.53 -34.19 -8.11
N VAL A 335 1.03 -35.08 -7.25
CA VAL A 335 0.25 -36.18 -6.66
C VAL A 335 -0.21 -35.89 -5.23
N ALA A 336 0.26 -34.80 -4.62
CA ALA A 336 -0.10 -34.48 -3.25
C ALA A 336 -1.37 -33.62 -3.22
N THR A 337 -2.33 -34.04 -2.41
CA THR A 337 -3.52 -33.25 -2.06
C THR A 337 -3.23 -32.17 -1.01
N VAL A 338 -2.00 -32.12 -0.50
CA VAL A 338 -1.61 -31.16 0.54
C VAL A 338 -1.24 -29.84 -0.12
N GLU A 339 -2.10 -28.85 0.05
CA GLU A 339 -1.78 -27.47 -0.29
C GLU A 339 -1.00 -26.79 0.84
N ARG A 340 -0.13 -25.87 0.48
CA ARG A 340 0.65 -25.06 1.43
C ARG A 340 0.38 -23.59 1.22
N THR A 341 0.42 -22.86 2.33
CA THR A 341 0.34 -21.40 2.38
C THR A 341 1.48 -20.75 1.61
N VAL A 342 1.14 -19.76 0.79
CA VAL A 342 2.12 -18.83 0.23
C VAL A 342 2.12 -17.56 1.06
N SER A 343 3.29 -17.12 1.48
CA SER A 343 3.49 -15.85 2.16
C SER A 343 4.47 -14.98 1.38
N LEU A 344 4.31 -13.67 1.45
CA LEU A 344 5.33 -12.71 1.02
C LEU A 344 6.14 -12.24 2.21
N ALA A 345 7.44 -12.01 2.03
CA ALA A 345 8.29 -11.32 2.98
C ALA A 345 9.11 -10.27 2.25
N ARG A 346 9.61 -9.24 2.95
CA ARG A 346 10.55 -8.28 2.36
C ARG A 346 11.82 -9.03 1.92
N ALA A 347 12.34 -8.72 0.74
CA ALA A 347 13.62 -9.27 0.29
C ALA A 347 14.76 -8.73 1.14
N THR A 348 15.65 -9.63 1.58
CA THR A 348 16.88 -9.27 2.29
C THR A 348 17.94 -8.77 1.30
N PRO A 349 19.00 -8.08 1.77
CA PRO A 349 20.12 -7.73 0.90
C PRO A 349 20.74 -8.92 0.16
N ALA A 350 20.74 -10.11 0.78
CA ALA A 350 21.22 -11.33 0.15
C ALA A 350 20.30 -11.79 -0.99
N ASP A 351 18.99 -11.68 -0.82
CA ASP A 351 18.01 -11.99 -1.88
C ASP A 351 18.16 -11.04 -3.06
N LEU A 352 18.33 -9.74 -2.81
CA LEU A 352 18.55 -8.73 -3.85
C LEU A 352 19.87 -8.97 -4.60
N LEU A 353 20.93 -9.35 -3.88
CA LEU A 353 22.23 -9.70 -4.48
C LEU A 353 22.14 -10.97 -5.32
N ALA A 354 21.40 -11.98 -4.87
CA ALA A 354 21.20 -13.24 -5.59
C ALA A 354 20.32 -13.08 -6.83
N ALA A 355 19.37 -12.14 -6.81
CA ALA A 355 18.51 -11.81 -7.94
C ALA A 355 19.20 -10.92 -8.98
N GLY A 356 20.27 -10.21 -8.61
CA GLY A 356 21.06 -9.39 -9.54
C GLY A 356 21.67 -10.24 -10.66
N GLY A 357 21.27 -9.95 -11.90
CA GLY A 357 21.81 -10.63 -13.08
C GLY A 357 23.31 -10.33 -13.31
N PRO A 358 23.96 -11.06 -14.24
CA PRO A 358 25.38 -10.87 -14.55
C PRO A 358 25.72 -9.46 -15.06
N ASP A 359 24.73 -8.72 -15.55
CA ASP A 359 24.89 -7.39 -16.12
C ASP A 359 25.10 -6.28 -15.07
N GLY A 360 25.10 -6.63 -13.77
CA GLY A 360 25.51 -5.72 -12.70
C GLY A 360 24.40 -4.79 -12.19
N ASP A 361 23.22 -4.83 -12.79
CA ASP A 361 22.03 -4.15 -12.27
C ASP A 361 21.56 -4.82 -10.98
N ARG A 362 21.71 -4.10 -9.86
CA ARG A 362 21.28 -4.57 -8.56
C ARG A 362 19.91 -3.98 -8.25
N PRO A 363 18.86 -4.81 -8.11
CA PRO A 363 17.56 -4.30 -7.71
C PRO A 363 17.65 -3.64 -6.33
N GLY A 364 17.07 -2.45 -6.20
CA GLY A 364 16.99 -1.74 -4.91
C GLY A 364 15.85 -2.24 -4.02
N ARG A 365 14.87 -2.95 -4.59
CA ARG A 365 13.61 -3.35 -3.94
C ARG A 365 13.28 -4.80 -4.25
N GLY A 366 12.52 -5.44 -3.36
CA GLY A 366 12.04 -6.78 -3.60
C GLY A 366 11.17 -7.35 -2.49
N VAL A 367 10.41 -8.38 -2.86
CA VAL A 367 9.75 -9.31 -1.94
C VAL A 367 10.20 -10.74 -2.26
N VAL A 368 10.05 -11.65 -1.31
CA VAL A 368 10.29 -13.08 -1.50
C VAL A 368 8.99 -13.82 -1.22
N ALA A 369 8.48 -14.52 -2.23
CA ALA A 369 7.38 -15.46 -2.01
C ALA A 369 7.93 -16.76 -1.43
N ARG A 370 7.33 -17.23 -0.34
CA ARG A 370 7.71 -18.45 0.38
C ARG A 370 6.53 -19.41 0.43
N VAL A 371 6.81 -20.70 0.23
CA VAL A 371 5.80 -21.76 0.36
C VAL A 371 6.02 -22.49 1.69
N ALA A 372 5.04 -22.42 2.59
CA ALA A 372 5.15 -22.92 3.95
C ALA A 372 5.53 -24.40 4.01
N GLY A 373 6.53 -24.73 4.84
CA GLY A 373 7.02 -26.10 5.02
C GLY A 373 7.86 -26.63 3.85
N THR A 374 8.42 -25.73 3.02
CA THR A 374 9.34 -26.06 1.93
C THR A 374 10.54 -25.11 1.95
N GLU A 375 11.60 -25.45 1.21
CA GLU A 375 12.76 -24.56 0.99
C GLU A 375 12.55 -23.55 -0.15
N ILE A 376 11.35 -23.52 -0.75
CA ILE A 376 11.08 -22.71 -1.94
C ILE A 376 10.99 -21.24 -1.56
N GLN A 377 11.85 -20.45 -2.19
CA GLN A 377 11.90 -19.00 -2.09
C GLN A 377 12.01 -18.41 -3.49
N LEU A 378 11.08 -17.51 -3.83
CA LEU A 378 11.01 -16.86 -5.13
C LEU A 378 11.21 -15.37 -4.94
N PRO A 379 12.43 -14.85 -5.11
CA PRO A 379 12.66 -13.43 -5.07
C PRO A 379 11.96 -12.77 -6.28
N VAL A 380 11.20 -11.72 -5.99
CA VAL A 380 10.58 -10.82 -6.96
C VAL A 380 11.21 -9.46 -6.70
N THR A 381 12.01 -8.98 -7.63
CA THR A 381 12.84 -7.80 -7.41
C THR A 381 12.64 -6.77 -8.50
N TRP A 382 12.73 -5.50 -8.13
CA TRP A 382 12.61 -4.37 -9.05
C TRP A 382 13.51 -3.22 -8.61
N SER A 383 13.67 -2.23 -9.47
CA SER A 383 14.31 -0.97 -9.13
C SER A 383 13.37 0.20 -9.38
N ASP A 384 13.68 1.33 -8.74
CA ASP A 384 12.90 2.57 -8.84
C ASP A 384 13.15 3.27 -10.20
N ASP A 385 14.25 2.91 -10.89
CA ASP A 385 14.68 3.40 -12.20
C ASP A 385 14.43 2.41 -13.35
N ASP A 386 13.60 1.38 -13.13
CA ASP A 386 13.21 0.47 -14.21
C ASP A 386 12.52 1.24 -15.35
N THR A 387 12.98 1.07 -16.59
CA THR A 387 12.31 1.59 -17.80
C THR A 387 12.21 0.52 -18.89
N ALA A 388 11.35 0.76 -19.88
CA ALA A 388 11.24 -0.10 -21.05
C ALA A 388 12.57 -0.20 -21.83
N GLU A 389 13.33 0.89 -21.93
CA GLU A 389 14.61 0.92 -22.66
C GLU A 389 15.72 0.18 -21.93
N ARG A 390 15.66 0.13 -20.59
CA ARG A 390 16.66 -0.57 -19.78
C ARG A 390 16.57 -2.09 -19.96
N LEU A 391 15.38 -2.58 -20.24
CA LEU A 391 15.14 -4.00 -20.50
C LEU A 391 15.27 -4.21 -22.01
N ALA A 392 16.39 -4.79 -22.43
CA ALA A 392 16.55 -5.22 -23.81
C ALA A 392 15.35 -6.08 -24.26
N ALA A 393 15.01 -6.04 -25.54
CA ALA A 393 13.82 -6.72 -26.09
C ALA A 393 13.82 -8.25 -25.86
N ASP A 394 14.96 -8.82 -25.49
CA ASP A 394 15.22 -10.22 -25.18
C ASP A 394 15.49 -10.50 -23.68
N SER A 395 15.38 -9.49 -22.82
CA SER A 395 15.59 -9.62 -21.38
C SER A 395 14.28 -9.89 -20.64
N SER A 396 14.28 -10.90 -19.77
CA SER A 396 13.16 -11.16 -18.86
C SER A 396 13.05 -10.04 -17.85
N TYR A 397 11.83 -9.56 -17.58
CA TYR A 397 11.62 -8.63 -16.49
C TYR A 397 11.95 -9.33 -15.17
N PRO A 398 12.95 -8.87 -14.39
CA PRO A 398 13.37 -9.54 -13.14
C PRO A 398 12.27 -9.53 -12.08
N GLY A 399 11.26 -8.68 -12.27
CA GLY A 399 10.12 -8.55 -11.40
C GLY A 399 9.10 -9.67 -11.48
N ALA A 400 9.41 -10.82 -12.09
CA ALA A 400 8.48 -11.95 -12.13
C ALA A 400 9.21 -13.27 -11.87
N ALA A 401 8.63 -14.09 -11.00
CA ALA A 401 9.15 -15.39 -10.65
C ALA A 401 8.07 -16.46 -10.83
N ARG A 402 8.50 -17.64 -11.29
CA ARG A 402 7.66 -18.81 -11.50
C ARG A 402 8.27 -19.97 -10.73
N TRP A 403 7.42 -20.79 -10.11
CA TRP A 403 7.84 -22.03 -9.47
C TRP A 403 7.08 -23.23 -10.02
N GLY A 404 7.84 -24.27 -10.35
CA GLY A 404 7.37 -25.49 -10.98
C GLY A 404 8.33 -25.97 -12.06
N ALA A 405 8.98 -27.11 -11.87
CA ALA A 405 10.01 -27.61 -12.80
C ALA A 405 9.40 -28.11 -14.12
N ASP A 406 8.30 -28.85 -14.04
CA ASP A 406 7.56 -29.38 -15.20
C ASP A 406 6.11 -28.85 -15.25
N ASP A 407 5.69 -28.10 -14.22
CA ASP A 407 4.36 -27.54 -14.08
C ASP A 407 4.40 -26.28 -13.24
N VAL A 408 4.19 -25.12 -13.85
CA VAL A 408 4.11 -23.86 -13.09
C VAL A 408 2.93 -23.92 -12.14
N ARG A 409 3.18 -23.75 -10.84
CA ARG A 409 2.17 -23.79 -9.75
C ARG A 409 2.00 -22.46 -9.05
N LEU A 410 3.03 -21.63 -9.09
CA LEU A 410 3.02 -20.30 -8.51
C LEU A 410 3.62 -19.35 -9.51
N VAL A 411 2.87 -18.30 -9.80
CA VAL A 411 3.31 -17.16 -10.59
C VAL A 411 3.20 -15.95 -9.67
N THR A 412 4.30 -15.25 -9.45
CA THR A 412 4.32 -14.04 -8.63
C THR A 412 5.14 -12.99 -9.34
N GLY A 413 4.77 -11.73 -9.18
CA GLY A 413 5.54 -10.65 -9.77
C GLY A 413 5.09 -9.27 -9.37
N VAL A 414 5.78 -8.28 -9.92
CA VAL A 414 5.55 -6.85 -9.78
C VAL A 414 5.15 -6.30 -11.14
N VAL A 415 4.19 -5.38 -11.14
CA VAL A 415 3.85 -4.59 -12.31
C VAL A 415 4.97 -3.58 -12.55
N PRO A 416 5.54 -3.54 -13.76
CA PRO A 416 6.51 -2.53 -14.18
C PRO A 416 6.17 -1.12 -13.70
N ARG A 417 7.10 -0.45 -13.00
CA ARG A 417 6.86 0.89 -12.45
C ARG A 417 6.59 1.95 -13.53
N TRP A 418 7.15 1.78 -14.72
CA TRP A 418 6.87 2.66 -15.86
C TRP A 418 5.49 2.40 -16.49
N MET A 419 4.79 1.34 -16.09
CA MET A 419 3.41 1.03 -16.46
C MET A 419 2.53 0.84 -15.21
N PRO A 420 2.38 1.86 -14.35
CA PRO A 420 1.73 1.69 -13.03
C PRO A 420 0.23 1.35 -13.12
N ARG A 421 -0.37 1.48 -14.31
CA ARG A 421 -1.76 1.14 -14.62
C ARG A 421 -1.87 -0.04 -15.58
N ALA A 422 -0.80 -0.80 -15.80
CA ALA A 422 -0.89 -1.97 -16.65
C ALA A 422 -1.83 -3.01 -16.06
N ASP A 423 -2.67 -3.58 -16.93
CA ASP A 423 -3.41 -4.79 -16.61
C ASP A 423 -2.45 -5.97 -16.70
N VAL A 424 -2.57 -6.92 -15.77
CA VAL A 424 -1.80 -8.17 -15.81
C VAL A 424 -2.69 -9.25 -16.40
N LEU A 425 -2.25 -9.83 -17.51
CA LEU A 425 -2.96 -10.89 -18.21
C LEU A 425 -2.14 -12.18 -18.14
N LEU A 426 -2.78 -13.26 -17.68
CA LEU A 426 -2.24 -14.60 -17.74
C LEU A 426 -2.77 -15.30 -18.98
N TRP A 427 -1.89 -15.58 -19.95
CA TRP A 427 -2.24 -16.23 -21.21
C TRP A 427 -1.86 -17.71 -21.20
N PHE A 428 -2.82 -18.56 -21.53
CA PHE A 428 -2.71 -20.01 -21.63
C PHE A 428 -2.84 -20.41 -23.10
N PRO A 429 -1.73 -20.79 -23.78
CA PRO A 429 -1.76 -21.13 -25.19
C PRO A 429 -2.77 -22.24 -25.53
N ASP A 430 -2.83 -23.26 -24.68
CA ASP A 430 -3.76 -24.39 -24.83
C ASP A 430 -5.16 -24.11 -24.23
N GLY A 431 -5.28 -23.01 -23.49
CA GLY A 431 -6.48 -22.62 -22.75
C GLY A 431 -6.80 -23.50 -21.55
N ILE A 432 -7.73 -23.02 -20.73
CA ILE A 432 -8.26 -23.73 -19.56
C ILE A 432 -9.73 -24.01 -19.83
N ARG A 433 -10.17 -25.27 -19.68
CA ARG A 433 -11.60 -25.59 -19.73
C ARG A 433 -12.25 -25.17 -18.41
N ASP A 434 -13.27 -24.33 -18.52
CA ASP A 434 -14.14 -24.02 -17.39
C ASP A 434 -15.12 -25.16 -17.07
N ASP A 435 -15.91 -25.01 -16.00
CA ASP A 435 -16.89 -26.02 -15.57
C ASP A 435 -18.02 -26.23 -16.60
N ASP A 436 -18.26 -25.27 -17.49
CA ASP A 436 -19.23 -25.33 -18.59
C ASP A 436 -18.62 -25.95 -19.88
N GLY A 437 -17.33 -26.31 -19.84
CA GLY A 437 -16.59 -26.88 -20.98
C GLY A 437 -16.13 -25.85 -22.01
N ARG A 438 -16.23 -24.55 -21.72
CA ARG A 438 -15.66 -23.48 -22.57
C ARG A 438 -14.16 -23.37 -22.32
N THR A 439 -13.40 -23.14 -23.37
CA THR A 439 -11.97 -22.87 -23.26
C THR A 439 -11.71 -21.38 -23.04
N VAL A 440 -11.00 -21.06 -21.97
CA VAL A 440 -10.56 -19.70 -21.61
C VAL A 440 -9.05 -19.62 -21.79
N HIS A 441 -8.59 -18.76 -22.69
CA HIS A 441 -7.16 -18.59 -22.96
C HIS A 441 -6.53 -17.46 -22.15
N ALA A 442 -7.32 -16.52 -21.65
CA ALA A 442 -6.81 -15.30 -21.06
C ALA A 442 -7.53 -14.99 -19.76
N LEU A 443 -6.76 -14.77 -18.69
CA LEU A 443 -7.29 -14.44 -17.37
C LEU A 443 -6.67 -13.14 -16.88
N GLU A 444 -7.52 -12.17 -16.56
CA GLU A 444 -7.07 -10.93 -15.94
C GLU A 444 -6.72 -11.18 -14.47
N VAL A 445 -5.50 -10.82 -14.10
CA VAL A 445 -4.93 -11.07 -12.79
C VAL A 445 -5.08 -9.80 -11.94
N PRO A 446 -5.76 -9.87 -10.79
CA PRO A 446 -5.83 -8.75 -9.87
C PRO A 446 -4.43 -8.44 -9.32
N THR A 447 -4.17 -7.15 -9.12
CA THR A 447 -2.93 -6.67 -8.53
C THR A 447 -3.22 -5.84 -7.28
N PHE A 448 -2.36 -5.97 -6.28
CA PHE A 448 -2.47 -5.29 -4.98
C PHE A 448 -1.22 -4.43 -4.72
N ALA A 449 -1.30 -3.50 -3.77
CA ALA A 449 -0.16 -2.65 -3.42
C ALA A 449 0.96 -3.46 -2.76
N ASP A 450 2.21 -3.14 -3.10
CA ASP A 450 3.38 -3.71 -2.43
C ASP A 450 3.32 -3.42 -0.92
N PRO A 451 3.29 -4.46 -0.07
CA PRO A 451 3.16 -4.28 1.37
C PRO A 451 4.39 -3.67 2.03
N THR A 452 5.51 -3.53 1.31
CA THR A 452 6.71 -2.86 1.83
C THR A 452 6.68 -1.33 1.67
N GLY A 453 5.64 -0.78 1.03
CA GLY A 453 5.40 0.66 0.93
C GLY A 453 6.16 1.38 -0.21
N THR A 454 6.60 0.65 -1.24
CA THR A 454 7.32 1.26 -2.39
C THR A 454 6.40 1.93 -3.42
N GLY A 455 5.08 1.71 -3.30
CA GLY A 455 4.08 2.13 -4.28
C GLY A 455 4.02 1.22 -5.52
N ALA A 456 4.83 0.16 -5.60
CA ALA A 456 4.72 -0.84 -6.66
C ALA A 456 3.41 -1.65 -6.52
N ARG A 457 2.95 -2.26 -7.61
CA ARG A 457 1.82 -3.21 -7.58
C ARG A 457 2.34 -4.62 -7.77
N LEU A 458 1.84 -5.57 -6.98
CA LEU A 458 2.22 -6.97 -7.02
C LEU A 458 1.05 -7.84 -7.47
N TYR A 459 1.36 -9.04 -7.95
CA TYR A 459 0.39 -10.11 -8.18
C TYR A 459 0.95 -11.44 -7.68
N VAL A 460 0.05 -12.30 -7.19
CA VAL A 460 0.36 -13.67 -6.76
C VAL A 460 -0.77 -14.57 -7.23
N VAL A 461 -0.43 -15.56 -8.06
CA VAL A 461 -1.36 -16.49 -8.69
C VAL A 461 -0.92 -17.92 -8.42
N ALA A 462 -1.82 -18.71 -7.84
CA ALA A 462 -1.68 -20.14 -7.68
C ALA A 462 -2.38 -20.87 -8.83
N LEU A 463 -1.67 -21.83 -9.43
CA LEU A 463 -2.15 -22.70 -10.49
C LEU A 463 -2.30 -24.13 -9.94
N GLY A 464 -3.51 -24.66 -10.08
CA GLY A 464 -3.90 -26.00 -9.67
C GLY A 464 -3.65 -27.04 -10.77
N SER A 465 -4.03 -28.28 -10.51
CA SER A 465 -3.77 -29.41 -11.42
C SER A 465 -4.59 -29.37 -12.72
N VAL A 466 -5.66 -28.56 -12.78
CA VAL A 466 -6.63 -28.51 -13.89
C VAL A 466 -6.10 -27.72 -15.09
N THR A 467 -5.08 -26.89 -14.92
CA THR A 467 -4.42 -26.13 -16.02
C THR A 467 -3.51 -27.01 -16.89
N ARG A 468 -3.73 -28.33 -16.90
CA ARG A 468 -2.79 -29.36 -17.36
C ARG A 468 -3.40 -30.28 -18.42
N ALA A 469 -4.50 -29.87 -19.05
CA ALA A 469 -5.21 -30.72 -19.99
C ALA A 469 -4.35 -31.00 -21.23
N ASP A 470 -3.84 -32.23 -21.31
CA ASP A 470 -3.40 -32.96 -22.50
C ASP A 470 -1.98 -32.71 -23.08
N GLY A 471 -0.97 -32.41 -22.26
CA GLY A 471 0.45 -32.46 -22.69
C GLY A 471 1.45 -31.80 -21.72
N PRO A 472 2.77 -31.78 -22.04
CA PRO A 472 3.68 -30.80 -21.45
C PRO A 472 3.23 -29.40 -21.93
N GLY A 473 2.19 -28.88 -21.28
CA GLY A 473 1.56 -27.62 -21.66
C GLY A 473 2.57 -26.49 -21.59
N ALA A 474 2.48 -25.57 -22.54
CA ALA A 474 3.31 -24.37 -22.52
C ALA A 474 3.04 -23.62 -21.20
N ALA A 475 4.10 -23.19 -20.52
CA ALA A 475 3.97 -22.37 -19.33
C ALA A 475 3.14 -21.11 -19.67
N PRO A 476 2.24 -20.66 -18.78
CA PRO A 476 1.46 -19.48 -19.06
C PRO A 476 2.37 -18.26 -19.25
N LEU A 477 2.02 -17.42 -20.22
CA LEU A 477 2.68 -16.13 -20.43
C LEU A 477 2.07 -15.11 -19.48
N VAL A 478 2.90 -14.22 -18.95
CA VAL A 478 2.43 -13.13 -18.06
C VAL A 478 2.65 -11.84 -18.79
N LEU A 479 1.58 -11.30 -19.37
CA LEU A 479 1.61 -10.09 -20.16
C LEU A 479 1.19 -8.89 -19.31
N HIS A 480 2.02 -7.85 -19.31
CA HIS A 480 1.64 -6.54 -18.80
C HIS A 480 1.14 -5.72 -19.99
N LEU A 481 -0.08 -5.18 -19.90
CA LEU A 481 -0.73 -4.43 -20.98
C LEU A 481 -0.85 -2.96 -20.58
N GLY A 482 -0.06 -2.08 -21.20
CA GLY A 482 -0.26 -0.64 -21.11
C GLY A 482 -1.34 -0.14 -22.07
N GLY A 483 -1.86 1.06 -21.80
CA GLY A 483 -3.17 1.54 -22.26
C GLY A 483 -3.34 1.90 -23.75
N GLY A 484 -2.75 1.18 -24.72
CA GLY A 484 -3.26 1.27 -26.09
C GLY A 484 -2.42 0.79 -27.29
N SER A 485 -1.17 0.34 -27.13
CA SER A 485 -0.35 -0.14 -28.27
C SER A 485 0.35 -1.48 -27.99
N THR A 486 0.75 -2.23 -29.03
CA THR A 486 1.54 -3.46 -28.82
C THR A 486 2.89 -3.20 -28.18
N ALA A 487 3.48 -2.01 -28.37
CA ALA A 487 4.71 -1.61 -27.70
C ALA A 487 4.55 -1.56 -26.16
N ASP A 488 3.30 -1.55 -25.68
CA ASP A 488 2.97 -1.59 -24.26
C ASP A 488 2.70 -3.02 -23.75
N VAL A 489 3.06 -4.05 -24.53
CA VAL A 489 2.96 -5.46 -24.11
C VAL A 489 4.34 -5.97 -23.72
N LEU A 490 4.46 -6.40 -22.46
CA LEU A 490 5.68 -6.99 -21.91
C LEU A 490 5.39 -8.36 -21.29
N ASP A 491 6.04 -9.41 -21.78
CA ASP A 491 6.08 -10.68 -21.04
C ASP A 491 7.14 -10.64 -19.95
N ALA A 492 6.77 -11.10 -18.76
CA ALA A 492 7.70 -11.36 -17.65
C ALA A 492 8.95 -12.15 -18.09
N GLY A 493 8.80 -13.10 -19.01
CA GLY A 493 9.90 -13.89 -19.56
C GLY A 493 10.74 -13.19 -20.63
N GLY A 494 10.39 -11.97 -21.05
CA GLY A 494 11.10 -11.21 -22.09
C GLY A 494 10.83 -11.66 -23.53
N LEU A 495 10.17 -12.80 -23.72
CA LEU A 495 10.02 -13.42 -25.05
C LEU A 495 8.98 -12.74 -25.95
N CYS A 496 8.07 -11.94 -25.37
CA CYS A 496 6.92 -11.39 -26.10
C CYS A 496 6.79 -9.86 -26.00
N THR A 497 7.91 -9.14 -25.84
CA THR A 497 7.89 -7.67 -25.84
C THR A 497 7.48 -7.14 -27.20
N GLY A 498 6.37 -6.40 -27.29
CA GLY A 498 5.85 -5.93 -28.58
C GLY A 498 5.10 -7.00 -29.40
N VAL A 499 4.93 -8.22 -28.86
CA VAL A 499 4.33 -9.39 -29.52
C VAL A 499 5.00 -9.67 -30.89
N PRO A 500 6.29 -10.01 -30.91
CA PRO A 500 7.02 -10.26 -32.15
C PRO A 500 6.53 -11.55 -32.83
N ALA A 501 6.87 -11.74 -34.10
CA ALA A 501 6.42 -12.90 -34.89
C ALA A 501 6.79 -14.23 -34.23
N GLU A 502 7.98 -14.31 -33.61
CA GLU A 502 8.46 -15.49 -32.91
C GLU A 502 7.57 -15.87 -31.72
N CYS A 503 7.00 -14.88 -31.02
CA CYS A 503 6.06 -15.10 -29.93
C CYS A 503 4.73 -15.68 -30.44
N LEU A 504 4.26 -15.18 -31.59
CA LEU A 504 3.04 -15.64 -32.24
C LEU A 504 3.21 -17.04 -32.83
N ASP A 505 4.33 -17.30 -33.51
CA ASP A 505 4.67 -18.59 -34.10
C ASP A 505 4.85 -19.69 -33.05
N ALA A 506 5.22 -19.32 -31.82
CA ALA A 506 5.28 -20.23 -30.68
C ALA A 506 3.90 -20.64 -30.14
N GLN A 507 2.81 -19.95 -30.53
CA GLN A 507 1.46 -20.31 -30.12
C GLN A 507 0.89 -21.44 -31.01
N PRO A 508 0.03 -22.33 -30.47
CA PRO A 508 -0.56 -23.45 -31.22
C PRO A 508 -1.28 -23.07 -32.51
N ASP A 509 -1.82 -21.86 -32.60
CA ASP A 509 -2.60 -21.35 -33.73
C ASP A 509 -1.89 -20.23 -34.51
N GLY A 510 -0.57 -20.10 -34.35
CA GLY A 510 0.20 -18.99 -34.93
C GLY A 510 -0.14 -17.63 -34.32
N GLY A 511 -0.71 -17.63 -33.11
CA GLY A 511 -0.95 -16.44 -32.30
C GLY A 511 -2.26 -15.72 -32.62
N ALA A 512 -3.13 -16.30 -33.45
CA ALA A 512 -4.39 -15.70 -33.85
C ALA A 512 -5.31 -15.41 -32.64
N ALA A 513 -5.42 -16.36 -31.71
CA ALA A 513 -6.21 -16.19 -30.49
C ALA A 513 -5.61 -15.13 -29.56
N LEU A 514 -4.28 -15.08 -29.45
CA LEU A 514 -3.59 -14.06 -28.64
C LEU A 514 -3.84 -12.66 -29.22
N LEU A 515 -3.69 -12.48 -30.53
CA LEU A 515 -3.96 -11.21 -31.20
C LEU A 515 -5.43 -10.78 -31.06
N ALA A 516 -6.37 -11.73 -31.16
CA ALA A 516 -7.78 -11.45 -30.98
C ALA A 516 -8.09 -10.98 -29.54
N GLU A 517 -7.50 -11.61 -28.54
CA GLU A 517 -7.64 -11.22 -27.14
C GLU A 517 -7.03 -9.82 -26.87
N LEU A 518 -5.82 -9.58 -27.36
CA LEU A 518 -5.16 -8.29 -27.26
C LEU A 518 -6.00 -7.18 -27.92
N ALA A 519 -6.56 -7.44 -29.11
CA ALA A 519 -7.45 -6.52 -29.79
C ALA A 519 -8.75 -6.27 -29.01
N ALA A 520 -9.34 -7.30 -28.39
CA ALA A 520 -10.53 -7.17 -27.54
C ALA A 520 -10.29 -6.26 -26.32
N ARG A 521 -9.04 -6.18 -25.86
CA ARG A 521 -8.58 -5.29 -24.77
C ARG A 521 -8.08 -3.93 -25.27
N GLY A 522 -8.21 -3.63 -26.55
CA GLY A 522 -7.86 -2.35 -27.14
C GLY A 522 -6.37 -2.17 -27.46
N VAL A 523 -5.57 -3.25 -27.40
CA VAL A 523 -4.18 -3.23 -27.84
C VAL A 523 -4.14 -3.21 -29.36
N ARG A 524 -3.57 -2.16 -29.95
CA ARG A 524 -3.43 -2.04 -31.41
C ARG A 524 -2.29 -2.92 -31.90
N THR A 525 -2.61 -4.02 -32.55
CA THR A 525 -1.65 -4.91 -33.20
C THR A 525 -1.24 -4.29 -34.54
N GLY A 526 -0.04 -3.72 -34.59
CA GLY A 526 0.50 -3.05 -35.78
C GLY A 526 0.83 -4.03 -36.90
N THR A 527 -0.16 -4.58 -37.58
CA THR A 527 0.02 -4.95 -38.99
C THR A 527 -0.19 -3.67 -39.79
N THR A 528 0.79 -2.77 -39.75
CA THR A 528 0.85 -1.70 -40.74
C THR A 528 0.94 -2.38 -42.10
N ASP A 529 -0.13 -2.28 -42.88
CA ASP A 529 -0.13 -2.57 -44.32
C ASP A 529 1.08 -1.87 -44.92
N ALA A 530 2.12 -2.64 -45.25
CA ALA A 530 3.34 -2.17 -45.90
C ALA A 530 3.11 -1.91 -47.41
N ASP A 531 1.89 -1.51 -47.78
CA ASP A 531 1.49 -1.09 -49.12
C ASP A 531 1.13 0.40 -49.06
N GLY A 532 2.16 1.25 -49.00
CA GLY A 532 2.08 2.71 -49.07
C GLY A 532 3.26 3.31 -49.80
#